data_AF-A0A972S2F1-F1
#
_entry.id   AF-A0A972S2F1-F1
#
_cell.length_a   1.000
_cell.length_b   1.000
_cell.length_c   1.000
_cell.angle_alpha   90.00
_cell.angle_beta   90.00
_cell.angle_gamma   90.00
#
_symmetry.space_group_name_H-M   'P 1'
#
loop_
_entity.id
_entity.type
_entity.pdbx_description
1 polymer ?
#
loop_
_entity_poly.entity_id
_entity_poly.type
_entity_poly.pdbx_seq_one_letter_code
_entity_poly.pdbx_strand_id
1 'polypeptide(L)'
;MNYKDFILSLFLSSIKSVHPKNLIPSILNIEKDFLKIENQTFNIPEKIYIFGSGKASIEMAKALEKKLRERIKEGIVVCNYVENLEKISVMQGSHPVPDEKSLKAGE
;
A
#
# COMPACT_ATOMS: atom_id res chain seq x y z
N MET A 1 28.72 -18.91 -9.44
CA MET A 1 28.27 -17.75 -8.64
C MET A 1 29.13 -17.72 -7.39
N ASN A 2 29.84 -16.64 -7.11
CA ASN A 2 30.68 -16.58 -5.91
C ASN A 2 29.83 -16.27 -4.66
N TYR A 3 30.39 -16.42 -3.45
CA TYR A 3 29.64 -16.17 -2.21
C TYR A 3 29.09 -14.74 -2.09
N LYS A 4 29.82 -13.74 -2.61
CA LYS A 4 29.37 -12.34 -2.62
C LYS A 4 28.13 -12.18 -3.49
N ASP A 5 28.13 -12.75 -4.70
CA ASP A 5 27.00 -12.69 -5.62
C ASP A 5 25.77 -13.38 -5.01
N PHE A 6 25.98 -14.52 -4.35
CA PHE A 6 24.90 -15.27 -3.68
C PHE A 6 24.29 -14.48 -2.50
N ILE A 7 25.11 -13.87 -1.65
CA ILE A 7 24.62 -13.04 -0.54
C ILE A 7 23.89 -11.81 -1.08
N LEU A 8 24.42 -11.18 -2.12
CA LEU A 8 23.78 -10.03 -2.75
C LEU A 8 22.43 -10.41 -3.36
N SER A 9 22.32 -11.57 -4.01
CA SER A 9 21.05 -12.03 -4.59
C SER A 9 20.00 -12.33 -3.51
N LEU A 10 20.40 -12.93 -2.39
CA LEU A 10 19.52 -13.12 -1.23
C LEU A 10 19.01 -11.78 -0.68
N PHE A 11 19.91 -10.83 -0.41
CA PHE A 11 19.56 -9.50 0.11
C PHE A 11 18.60 -8.75 -0.82
N LEU A 12 18.90 -8.71 -2.12
CA LEU A 12 18.04 -8.05 -3.10
C LEU A 12 16.68 -8.73 -3.24
N SER A 13 16.65 -10.07 -3.14
CA SER A 13 15.39 -10.84 -3.15
C SER A 13 14.53 -10.51 -1.92
N SER A 14 15.14 -10.37 -0.75
CA SER A 14 14.45 -9.96 0.48
C SER A 14 13.85 -8.56 0.33
N ILE A 15 14.62 -7.57 -0.14
CA ILE A 15 14.11 -6.20 -0.40
C ILE A 15 12.96 -6.24 -1.40
N LYS A 16 13.12 -7.00 -2.49
CA LYS A 16 12.08 -7.12 -3.51
C LYS A 16 10.79 -7.70 -2.93
N SER A 17 10.88 -8.72 -2.07
CA SER A 17 9.70 -9.37 -1.49
C SER A 17 8.85 -8.44 -0.62
N VAL A 18 9.48 -7.51 0.11
CA VAL A 18 8.78 -6.58 1.02
C VAL A 18 8.37 -5.26 0.36
N HIS A 19 8.81 -5.00 -0.87
CA HIS A 19 8.41 -3.79 -1.60
C HIS A 19 6.89 -3.80 -1.85
N PRO A 20 6.14 -2.72 -1.56
CA PRO A 20 4.66 -2.68 -1.69
C PRO A 20 4.10 -3.21 -3.02
N LYS A 21 4.73 -2.86 -4.14
CA LYS A 21 4.38 -3.34 -5.49
C LYS A 21 4.36 -4.87 -5.64
N ASN A 22 5.13 -5.59 -4.83
CA ASN A 22 5.21 -7.05 -4.84
C ASN A 22 4.44 -7.66 -3.67
N LEU A 23 4.49 -7.03 -2.49
CA LEU A 23 3.84 -7.52 -1.28
C LEU A 23 2.32 -7.50 -1.38
N ILE A 24 1.72 -6.38 -1.83
CA ILE A 24 0.26 -6.26 -1.94
C ILE A 24 -0.34 -7.34 -2.83
N PRO A 25 0.13 -7.59 -4.07
CA PRO A 25 -0.43 -8.65 -4.89
C PRO A 25 -0.13 -10.07 -4.36
N SER A 26 0.90 -10.27 -3.51
CA SER A 26 1.19 -11.58 -2.92
C SER A 26 0.29 -11.92 -1.73
N ILE A 27 -0.16 -10.92 -0.96
CA ILE A 27 -0.99 -11.13 0.23
C ILE A 27 -2.48 -10.91 -0.04
N LEU A 28 -2.84 -10.08 -1.03
CA LEU A 28 -4.22 -9.72 -1.34
C LEU A 28 -4.65 -10.37 -2.65
N ASN A 29 -5.73 -11.15 -2.61
CA ASN A 29 -6.36 -11.73 -3.79
C ASN A 29 -7.87 -11.52 -3.81
N ILE A 30 -8.44 -11.41 -5.01
CA ILE A 30 -9.89 -11.40 -5.22
C ILE A 30 -10.24 -12.69 -5.95
N GLU A 31 -11.11 -13.48 -5.37
CA GLU A 31 -11.64 -14.71 -5.96
C GLU A 31 -13.16 -14.67 -5.91
N LYS A 32 -13.79 -14.47 -7.08
CA LYS A 32 -15.25 -14.30 -7.19
C LYS A 32 -15.73 -13.17 -6.27
N ASP A 33 -16.49 -13.53 -5.23
CA ASP A 33 -17.09 -12.63 -4.26
C ASP A 33 -16.30 -12.58 -2.95
N PHE A 34 -15.07 -13.06 -2.95
CA PHE A 34 -14.22 -13.10 -1.76
C PHE A 34 -12.97 -12.25 -1.94
N LEU A 35 -12.71 -11.40 -0.95
CA LEU A 35 -11.44 -10.73 -0.73
C LEU A 35 -10.62 -11.58 0.24
N LYS A 36 -9.51 -12.14 -0.23
CA LYS A 36 -8.57 -12.90 0.58
C LYS A 36 -7.37 -12.01 0.93
N ILE A 37 -7.06 -11.92 2.22
CA ILE A 37 -5.89 -11.23 2.74
C ILE A 37 -5.14 -12.23 3.61
N GLU A 38 -4.02 -12.72 3.10
CA GLU A 38 -3.27 -13.84 3.67
C GLU A 38 -4.20 -15.04 3.98
N ASN A 39 -4.35 -15.38 5.26
CA ASN A 39 -5.16 -16.51 5.73
C ASN A 39 -6.61 -16.10 6.06
N GLN A 40 -6.97 -14.84 5.86
CA GLN A 40 -8.30 -14.31 6.15
C GLN A 40 -9.11 -14.16 4.86
N THR A 41 -10.39 -14.50 4.93
CA THR A 41 -11.33 -14.41 3.81
C THR A 41 -12.53 -13.58 4.23
N PHE A 42 -12.86 -12.58 3.41
CA PHE A 42 -13.97 -11.68 3.60
C PHE A 42 -14.88 -11.74 2.37
N ASN A 43 -16.20 -11.57 2.55
CA ASN A 43 -17.06 -11.25 1.42
C ASN A 43 -16.63 -9.88 0.87
N ILE A 44 -16.44 -9.79 -0.44
CA ILE A 44 -16.03 -8.55 -1.07
C ILE A 44 -17.21 -7.57 -1.07
N PRO A 45 -17.07 -6.38 -0.46
CA PRO A 45 -18.13 -5.39 -0.48
C PRO A 45 -18.27 -4.77 -1.88
N GLU A 46 -19.41 -4.13 -2.15
CA GLU A 46 -19.61 -3.36 -3.38
C GLU A 46 -18.63 -2.18 -3.49
N LYS A 47 -18.25 -1.59 -2.36
CA LYS A 47 -17.41 -0.40 -2.27
C LYS A 47 -16.29 -0.63 -1.25
N ILE A 48 -15.06 -0.40 -1.67
CA ILE A 48 -13.87 -0.46 -0.82
C ILE A 48 -13.35 0.96 -0.60
N TYR A 49 -13.11 1.33 0.66
CA TYR A 49 -12.44 2.56 1.02
C TYR A 49 -11.04 2.26 1.50
N ILE A 50 -10.06 3.08 1.10
CA ILE A 50 -8.65 2.89 1.46
C ILE A 50 -8.21 3.99 2.42
N PHE A 51 -7.65 3.60 3.56
CA PHE A 51 -7.05 4.50 4.53
C PHE A 51 -5.64 4.01 4.86
N GLY A 52 -4.68 4.92 4.98
CA GLY A 52 -3.33 4.53 5.35
C GLY A 52 -2.43 5.71 5.68
N SER A 53 -1.35 5.46 6.40
CA SER A 53 -0.36 6.47 6.74
C SER A 53 1.04 5.87 6.82
N GLY A 54 2.05 6.70 6.60
CA GLY A 54 3.46 6.33 6.70
C GLY A 54 4.22 6.45 5.39
N LYS A 55 5.54 6.26 5.44
CA LYS A 55 6.47 6.54 4.32
C LYS A 55 6.20 5.73 3.05
N ALA A 56 5.58 4.55 3.18
CA ALA A 56 5.25 3.66 2.08
C ALA A 56 3.77 3.72 1.66
N SER A 57 2.96 4.58 2.30
CA SER A 57 1.51 4.59 2.10
C SER A 57 1.11 4.88 0.66
N ILE A 58 1.82 5.77 -0.03
CA ILE A 58 1.62 6.06 -1.45
C ILE A 58 1.92 4.82 -2.33
N GLU A 59 3.04 4.13 -2.10
CA GLU A 59 3.40 2.94 -2.88
C GLU A 59 2.47 1.75 -2.61
N MET A 60 1.98 1.61 -1.38
CA MET A 60 0.93 0.64 -1.04
C MET A 60 -0.40 0.99 -1.71
N ALA A 61 -0.79 2.27 -1.70
CA ALA A 61 -2.00 2.76 -2.35
C ALA A 61 -1.98 2.50 -3.87
N LYS A 62 -0.87 2.79 -4.56
CA LYS A 62 -0.69 2.45 -5.98
C LYS A 62 -0.90 0.96 -6.26
N ALA A 63 -0.33 0.11 -5.42
CA ALA A 63 -0.46 -1.34 -5.59
C ALA A 63 -1.90 -1.82 -5.35
N LEU A 64 -2.61 -1.18 -4.41
CA LEU A 64 -4.04 -1.43 -4.17
C LEU A 64 -4.91 -0.94 -5.34
N GLU A 65 -4.66 0.24 -5.90
CA GLU A 65 -5.37 0.73 -7.10
C GLU A 65 -5.25 -0.25 -8.26
N LYS A 66 -4.04 -0.76 -8.50
CA LYS A 66 -3.81 -1.77 -9.54
C LYS A 66 -4.56 -3.08 -9.28
N LYS A 67 -4.66 -3.50 -8.01
CA LYS A 67 -5.24 -4.80 -7.61
C LYS A 67 -6.77 -4.75 -7.51
N LEU A 68 -7.33 -3.68 -6.96
CA LEU A 68 -8.76 -3.52 -6.67
C LEU A 68 -9.52 -2.73 -7.75
N ARG A 69 -8.81 -1.91 -8.54
CA ARG A 69 -9.33 -1.15 -9.69
C ARG A 69 -10.63 -0.42 -9.35
N GLU A 70 -11.70 -0.70 -10.10
CA GLU A 70 -12.99 -0.04 -9.96
C GLU A 70 -13.69 -0.24 -8.62
N ARG A 71 -13.28 -1.24 -7.84
CA ARG A 71 -13.88 -1.52 -6.52
C ARG A 71 -13.48 -0.52 -5.45
N ILE A 72 -12.37 0.22 -5.64
CA ILE A 72 -12.07 1.35 -4.77
C ILE A 72 -13.07 2.44 -5.09
N LYS A 73 -13.84 2.81 -4.07
CA LYS A 73 -14.79 3.91 -4.15
C LYS A 73 -14.01 5.21 -3.99
N GLU A 74 -13.31 5.38 -2.87
CA GLU A 74 -12.51 6.55 -2.51
C GLU A 74 -11.44 6.12 -1.50
N GLY A 75 -10.49 7.00 -1.20
CA GLY A 75 -9.56 6.75 -0.11
C GLY A 75 -8.70 7.96 0.22
N ILE A 76 -7.95 7.84 1.30
CA ILE A 76 -6.98 8.82 1.73
C ILE A 76 -5.74 8.13 2.28
N VAL A 77 -4.56 8.61 1.89
CA VAL A 77 -3.29 8.23 2.51
C VAL A 77 -2.49 9.44 2.95
N VAL A 78 -1.79 9.30 4.08
CA VAL A 78 -0.92 10.34 4.63
C VAL A 78 0.55 9.96 4.44
N CYS A 79 1.34 10.84 3.82
CA CYS A 79 2.77 10.64 3.59
C CYS A 79 3.56 11.95 3.76
N ASN A 80 4.89 11.90 3.80
CA ASN A 80 5.74 13.08 3.90
C ASN A 80 5.89 13.84 2.58
N TYR A 81 5.38 13.29 1.48
CA TYR A 81 5.28 13.92 0.16
C TYR A 81 3.91 13.63 -0.44
N VAL A 82 3.57 14.34 -1.52
CA VAL A 82 2.29 14.18 -2.23
C VAL A 82 2.56 13.64 -3.62
N GLU A 83 1.69 12.76 -4.09
CA GLU A 83 1.66 12.26 -5.45
C GLU A 83 0.20 12.08 -5.89
N ASN A 84 -0.06 12.19 -7.19
CA ASN A 84 -1.41 11.98 -7.71
C ASN A 84 -1.67 10.49 -7.88
N LEU A 85 -2.80 10.03 -7.34
CA LEU A 85 -3.38 8.70 -7.55
C LEU A 85 -4.78 8.86 -8.16
N GLU A 86 -5.35 7.79 -8.70
CA GLU A 86 -6.60 7.86 -9.46
C GLU A 86 -7.83 8.02 -8.57
N LYS A 87 -7.90 7.26 -7.47
CA LYS A 87 -9.05 7.16 -6.56
C LYS A 87 -8.73 7.47 -5.11
N ILE A 88 -7.44 7.52 -4.76
CA ILE A 88 -6.98 7.71 -3.38
C ILE A 88 -6.35 9.10 -3.24
N SER A 89 -6.88 9.95 -2.38
CA SER A 89 -6.29 11.25 -2.09
C SER A 89 -5.01 11.10 -1.26
N VAL A 90 -4.02 11.96 -1.50
CA VAL A 90 -2.78 11.96 -0.73
C VAL A 90 -2.67 13.27 0.05
N MET A 91 -2.63 13.16 1.38
CA MET A 91 -2.38 14.30 2.27
C MET A 91 -0.94 14.28 2.78
N GLN A 92 -0.35 15.46 2.90
CA GLN A 92 0.97 15.57 3.49
C GLN A 92 0.85 15.57 5.02
N GLY A 93 1.63 14.71 5.69
CA GLY A 93 1.86 14.75 7.13
C GLY A 93 3.35 14.98 7.44
N SER A 94 3.63 15.45 8.65
CA SER A 94 4.98 15.77 9.11
C SER A 94 5.61 14.67 9.96
N HIS A 95 6.93 14.53 9.84
CA HIS A 95 7.78 13.54 10.53
C HIS A 95 9.17 14.15 10.76
N PRO A 96 9.88 13.85 11.87
CA PRO A 96 9.51 12.89 12.92
C PRO A 96 8.52 13.43 13.95
N VAL A 97 8.38 14.76 14.05
CA VAL A 97 7.44 15.42 14.96
C VAL A 97 6.21 15.85 14.15
N PRO A 98 4.98 15.51 14.57
CA PRO A 98 3.76 15.95 13.90
C PRO A 98 3.54 17.46 14.09
N ASP A 99 2.93 18.10 13.08
CA ASP A 99 2.53 19.50 13.10
C ASP A 99 1.07 19.66 12.62
N GLU A 100 0.66 20.88 12.29
CA GLU A 100 -0.68 21.19 11.76
C GLU A 100 -1.06 20.38 10.52
N LYS A 101 -0.09 19.98 9.69
CA LYS A 101 -0.37 19.12 8.52
C LYS A 101 -0.78 17.73 8.95
N SER A 102 -0.07 17.17 9.94
CA SER A 102 -0.42 15.88 10.53
C SER A 102 -1.78 15.93 11.23
N LEU A 103 -2.11 17.04 11.89
CA LEU A 103 -3.42 17.25 12.51
C LEU A 103 -4.52 17.26 11.46
N LYS A 104 -4.40 18.13 10.45
CA LYS A 104 -5.36 18.26 9.34
C LYS A 104 -5.56 16.97 8.56
N ALA A 105 -4.51 16.15 8.43
CA ALA A 105 -4.60 14.85 7.75
C ALA A 105 -5.29 13.77 8.58
N GLY A 106 -5.50 14.00 9.88
CA GLY A 106 -6.23 13.09 10.78
C GLY A 106 -7.68 13.51 11.08
N GLU A 107 -8.12 14.67 10.60
CA GLU A 107 -9.52 15.15 10.64
C GLU A 107 -10.40 14.40 9.63
#